data_AF-A0A8E1ZWH2-F1
#
_entry.id   AF-A0A8E1ZWH2-F1
#
_cell.length_a   1.000
_cell.length_b   1.000
_cell.length_c   1.000
_cell.angle_alpha   90.00
_cell.angle_beta   90.00
_cell.angle_gamma   90.00
#
_symmetry.space_group_name_H-M   'P 1'
#
loop_
_entity.id
_entity.type
_entity.pdbx_description
1 polymer ?
#
loop_
_entity_poly.entity_id
_entity_poly.type
_entity_poly.pdbx_seq_one_letter_code
_entity_poly.pdbx_strand_id
1 'polypeptide(L)'
;MSKNLIIVIFCFLFLCCRGESNDCKNSYQKAKINLNKYYEDRSSSHLDSALYYANQLSACTEYKVRAVNLKITVYTLLKKYEMGCKYVDSLNVNDFSLPYQKTLYMKTFEGLSFEQRDDYTKRDACYKEIVAEIERYLNTNPLDKNAIADLFYTKLKYEEKKVVINEINLMQSQKKNDKEFFEALKETINAME
;
A
#
# COMPACT_ATOMS: atom_id res chain seq x y z
N MET A 1 -23.62 54.77 38.76
CA MET A 1 -22.38 55.17 38.07
C MET A 1 -21.65 53.92 37.63
N SER A 2 -21.52 53.76 36.31
CA SER A 2 -20.34 53.27 35.59
C SER A 2 -19.82 51.84 35.87
N LYS A 3 -19.57 50.97 34.89
CA LYS A 3 -19.68 50.99 33.42
C LYS A 3 -19.60 49.52 33.00
N ASN A 4 -20.33 49.16 31.94
CA ASN A 4 -20.18 47.90 31.22
C ASN A 4 -18.71 47.61 30.89
N LEU A 5 -18.30 46.35 31.00
CA LEU A 5 -17.18 45.83 30.22
C LEU A 5 -17.56 44.47 29.62
N ILE A 6 -18.17 44.54 28.45
CA ILE A 6 -18.30 43.40 27.54
C ILE A 6 -16.88 43.12 27.03
N ILE A 7 -16.30 42.00 27.46
CA ILE A 7 -15.05 41.51 26.90
C ILE A 7 -15.39 40.75 25.62
N VAL A 8 -15.41 41.49 24.50
CA VAL A 8 -15.28 40.93 23.16
C VAL A 8 -13.79 40.71 22.93
N ILE A 9 -13.31 39.47 23.08
CA ILE A 9 -11.96 39.10 22.65
C ILE A 9 -12.08 38.11 21.51
N PHE A 10 -12.06 38.72 20.33
CA PHE A 10 -11.35 38.31 19.12
C PHE A 10 -11.32 36.80 18.83
N CYS A 11 -12.25 36.40 17.96
CA CYS A 11 -12.01 35.33 17.01
C CYS A 11 -10.67 35.57 16.30
N PHE A 12 -9.59 34.96 16.79
CA PHE A 12 -8.52 34.51 15.90
C PHE A 12 -9.11 33.38 15.06
N LEU A 13 -9.83 33.80 14.01
CA LEU A 13 -9.85 33.09 12.76
C LEU A 13 -8.38 32.88 12.39
N PHE A 14 -7.83 31.73 12.76
CA PHE A 14 -6.81 31.11 11.93
C PHE A 14 -7.50 30.86 10.60
N LEU A 15 -7.45 31.90 9.76
CA LEU A 15 -7.27 31.75 8.33
C LEU A 15 -6.09 30.81 8.15
N CYS A 16 -6.37 29.50 8.17
CA CYS A 16 -5.51 28.54 7.49
C CYS A 16 -5.64 28.88 6.02
N CYS A 17 -4.79 29.80 5.56
CA CYS A 17 -4.36 29.84 4.18
C CYS A 17 -3.94 28.40 3.82
N ARG A 18 -4.79 27.68 3.10
CA ARG A 18 -4.42 26.46 2.38
C ARG A 18 -3.52 26.87 1.22
N GLY A 19 -2.29 27.27 1.52
CA GLY A 19 -1.20 27.01 0.60
C GLY A 19 -0.98 25.50 0.61
N GLU A 20 -0.73 24.88 -0.55
CA GLU A 20 -0.07 23.58 -0.58
C GLU A 20 1.13 23.69 0.37
N SER A 21 1.09 23.00 1.52
CA SER A 21 2.15 23.23 2.51
C SER A 21 3.43 22.69 1.90
N ASN A 22 4.41 23.56 1.69
CA ASN A 22 5.75 23.19 1.23
C ASN A 22 6.33 22.03 2.07
N ASP A 23 5.83 21.88 3.30
CA ASP A 23 6.13 20.84 4.26
C ASP A 23 5.62 19.44 3.88
N CYS A 24 4.43 19.30 3.27
CA CYS A 24 3.91 18.00 2.81
C CYS A 24 4.80 17.43 1.69
N LYS A 25 5.11 18.26 0.68
CA LYS A 25 5.99 17.88 -0.43
C LYS A 25 7.39 17.52 0.08
N ASN A 26 7.96 18.35 0.96
CA ASN A 26 9.27 18.12 1.55
C ASN A 26 9.30 16.82 2.38
N SER A 27 8.28 16.58 3.20
CA SER A 27 8.16 15.36 4.01
C SER A 27 8.07 14.12 3.12
N TYR A 28 7.26 14.16 2.06
CA TYR A 28 7.17 13.05 1.11
C TYR A 28 8.50 12.77 0.41
N GLN A 29 9.20 13.83 -0.04
CA GLN A 29 10.52 13.69 -0.67
C GLN A 29 11.55 13.11 0.30
N LYS A 30 11.61 13.59 1.54
CA LYS A 30 12.51 13.06 2.58
C LYS A 30 12.21 11.61 2.90
N ALA A 31 10.94 11.23 2.98
CA ALA A 31 10.55 9.86 3.22
C ALA A 31 11.01 8.93 2.08
N LYS A 32 10.84 9.35 0.82
CA LYS A 32 11.37 8.63 -0.35
C LYS A 32 12.89 8.52 -0.38
N ILE A 33 13.60 9.61 -0.09
CA ILE A 33 15.07 9.61 -0.08
C ILE A 33 15.60 8.59 0.93
N ASN A 34 15.02 8.55 2.12
CA ASN A 34 15.42 7.57 3.12
C ASN A 34 15.04 6.13 2.71
N LEU A 35 13.88 5.91 2.11
CA LEU A 35 13.55 4.59 1.56
C LEU A 35 14.56 4.14 0.49
N ASN A 36 15.00 5.05 -0.39
CA ASN A 36 16.04 4.74 -1.39
C ASN A 36 17.38 4.40 -0.74
N LYS A 37 17.81 5.18 0.26
CA LYS A 37 19.05 4.88 1.02
C LYS A 37 19.01 3.52 1.69
N TYR A 38 17.86 3.10 2.22
CA TYR A 38 17.71 1.73 2.72
C TYR A 38 17.94 0.68 1.62
N TYR A 39 17.49 0.91 0.39
CA TYR A 39 17.77 -0.02 -0.70
C TYR A 39 19.26 -0.06 -1.09
N GLU A 40 20.01 1.03 -0.86
CA GLU A 40 21.45 1.13 -1.11
C GLU A 40 22.29 0.42 -0.04
N ASP A 41 22.05 0.68 1.25
CA ASP A 41 22.93 0.23 2.35
C ASP A 41 22.29 -0.74 3.36
N ARG A 42 20.98 -1.01 3.22
CA ARG A 42 20.19 -1.88 4.11
C ARG A 42 20.07 -1.43 5.57
N SER A 43 20.41 -0.18 5.89
CA SER A 43 20.30 0.34 7.26
C SER A 43 18.86 0.63 7.67
N SER A 44 18.39 -0.02 8.74
CA SER A 44 17.04 0.18 9.30
C SER A 44 16.80 1.60 9.82
N SER A 45 17.84 2.36 10.16
CA SER A 45 17.71 3.77 10.56
C SER A 45 17.08 4.64 9.48
N HIS A 46 17.32 4.31 8.20
CA HIS A 46 16.67 4.99 7.09
C HIS A 46 15.19 4.64 7.01
N LEU A 47 14.80 3.41 7.33
CA LEU A 47 13.37 3.04 7.40
C LEU A 47 12.65 3.74 8.55
N ASP A 48 13.27 3.86 9.72
CA ASP A 48 12.70 4.63 10.84
C ASP A 48 12.55 6.12 10.45
N SER A 49 13.53 6.69 9.75
CA SER A 49 13.45 8.06 9.22
C SER A 49 12.36 8.21 8.16
N ALA A 50 12.22 7.23 7.26
CA ALA A 50 11.17 7.21 6.25
C ALA A 50 9.78 7.17 6.91
N LEU A 51 9.60 6.35 7.95
CA LEU A 51 8.36 6.27 8.73
C LEU A 51 8.05 7.58 9.44
N TYR A 52 9.05 8.22 10.05
CA TYR A 52 8.91 9.52 10.71
C TYR A 52 8.34 10.57 9.74
N TYR A 53 8.95 10.72 8.56
CA TYR A 53 8.50 11.69 7.57
C TYR A 53 7.15 11.30 6.95
N ALA A 54 6.88 10.01 6.76
CA ALA A 54 5.59 9.55 6.26
C ALA A 54 4.45 9.84 7.25
N ASN A 55 4.71 9.79 8.56
CA ASN A 55 3.72 10.15 9.59
C ASN A 55 3.33 11.63 9.56
N GLN A 56 4.21 12.52 9.09
CA GLN A 56 3.88 13.95 8.92
C GLN A 56 2.88 14.19 7.78
N LEU A 57 2.65 13.20 6.90
CA LEU A 57 1.74 13.33 5.77
C LEU A 57 0.26 13.10 6.14
N SER A 58 -0.06 12.73 7.37
CA SER A 58 -1.44 12.42 7.78
C SER A 58 -2.41 13.60 7.64
N ALA A 59 -1.91 14.83 7.72
CA ALA A 59 -2.68 16.06 7.51
C ALA A 59 -2.80 16.47 6.03
N CYS A 60 -2.09 15.78 5.13
CA CYS A 60 -1.94 16.16 3.72
C CYS A 60 -2.85 15.30 2.83
N THR A 61 -4.10 15.75 2.60
CA THR A 61 -5.10 14.97 1.82
C THR A 61 -4.58 14.56 0.43
N GLU A 62 -3.86 15.44 -0.26
CA GLU A 62 -3.27 15.18 -1.58
C GLU A 62 -2.19 14.09 -1.61
N TYR A 63 -1.57 13.79 -0.46
CA TYR A 63 -0.56 12.73 -0.31
C TYR A 63 -1.12 11.46 0.32
N LYS A 64 -2.41 11.41 0.67
CA LYS A 64 -2.99 10.33 1.49
C LYS A 64 -2.67 8.93 0.97
N VAL A 65 -3.02 8.63 -0.28
CA VAL A 65 -2.75 7.32 -0.92
C VAL A 65 -1.25 7.01 -0.97
N ARG A 66 -0.42 8.00 -1.31
CA ARG A 66 1.04 7.85 -1.37
C ARG A 66 1.65 7.58 0.00
N ALA A 67 1.14 8.24 1.03
CA ALA A 67 1.54 8.03 2.42
C ALA A 67 1.14 6.64 2.92
N VAL A 68 -0.06 6.17 2.55
CA VAL A 68 -0.52 4.80 2.82
C VAL A 68 0.45 3.78 2.24
N ASN A 69 0.70 3.84 0.92
CA ASN A 69 1.63 2.92 0.26
C ASN A 69 3.03 2.97 0.85
N LEU A 70 3.54 4.17 1.14
CA LEU A 70 4.88 4.33 1.74
C LEU A 70 4.98 3.70 3.13
N LYS A 71 4.00 3.94 4.00
CA LYS A 71 3.98 3.36 5.36
C LYS A 71 3.86 1.85 5.33
N ILE A 72 3.05 1.31 4.42
CA ILE A 72 2.92 -0.14 4.22
C ILE A 72 4.28 -0.73 3.83
N THR A 73 4.94 -0.18 2.81
CA THR A 73 6.28 -0.60 2.39
C THR A 73 7.27 -0.56 3.55
N VAL A 74 7.29 0.53 4.32
CA VAL A 74 8.21 0.67 5.46
C VAL A 74 7.93 -0.34 6.56
N TYR A 75 6.66 -0.60 6.92
CA TYR A 75 6.32 -1.63 7.91
C TYR A 75 6.72 -3.04 7.44
N THR A 76 6.53 -3.34 6.15
CA THR A 76 6.94 -4.62 5.56
C THR A 76 8.46 -4.81 5.66
N LEU A 77 9.23 -3.79 5.26
CA LEU A 77 10.71 -3.85 5.29
C LEU A 77 11.27 -3.90 6.71
N LEU A 78 10.65 -3.19 7.66
CA LEU A 78 10.99 -3.25 9.08
C LEU A 78 10.57 -4.56 9.75
N LYS A 79 9.84 -5.44 9.05
CA LYS A 79 9.24 -6.66 9.59
C LYS A 79 8.29 -6.39 10.78
N LYS A 80 7.72 -5.19 10.86
CA LYS A 80 6.81 -4.74 11.94
C LYS A 80 5.35 -5.02 11.55
N TYR A 81 5.01 -6.29 11.28
CA TYR A 81 3.73 -6.65 10.67
C TYR A 81 2.52 -6.38 11.56
N GLU A 82 2.62 -6.56 12.88
CA GLU A 82 1.53 -6.21 13.80
C GLU A 82 1.18 -4.71 13.74
N MET A 83 2.20 -3.85 13.63
CA MET A 83 2.01 -2.40 13.46
C MET A 83 1.44 -2.08 12.08
N GLY A 84 1.83 -2.84 11.06
CA GLY A 84 1.23 -2.80 9.73
C GLY A 84 -0.27 -3.10 9.76
N CYS A 85 -0.69 -4.19 10.42
CA CYS A 85 -2.09 -4.55 10.61
C CYS A 85 -2.86 -3.43 11.31
N LYS A 86 -2.37 -2.93 12.46
CA LYS A 86 -3.01 -1.82 13.20
C LYS A 86 -3.14 -0.56 12.34
N TYR A 87 -2.14 -0.28 11.51
CA TYR A 87 -2.21 0.85 10.59
C TYR A 87 -3.28 0.64 9.52
N VAL A 88 -3.32 -0.51 8.84
CA VAL A 88 -4.33 -0.80 7.81
C VAL A 88 -5.74 -0.82 8.40
N ASP A 89 -5.91 -1.34 9.61
CA ASP A 89 -7.20 -1.35 10.31
C ASP A 89 -7.76 0.07 10.51
N SER A 90 -6.89 1.02 10.87
CA SER A 90 -7.24 2.43 11.10
C SER A 90 -7.68 3.20 9.84
N LEU A 91 -7.44 2.66 8.65
CA LEU A 91 -7.76 3.30 7.37
C LEU A 91 -9.16 2.92 6.85
N ASN A 92 -9.81 3.83 6.13
CA ASN A 92 -11.03 3.52 5.40
C ASN A 92 -10.71 2.87 4.05
N VAL A 93 -11.66 2.12 3.48
CA VAL A 93 -11.48 1.52 2.14
C VAL A 93 -11.19 2.57 1.06
N ASN A 94 -11.75 3.78 1.21
CA ASN A 94 -11.54 4.90 0.29
C ASN A 94 -10.16 5.58 0.43
N ASP A 95 -9.33 5.12 1.38
CA ASP A 95 -7.97 5.62 1.57
C ASP A 95 -6.96 4.89 0.66
N PHE A 96 -7.43 3.84 -0.03
CA PHE A 96 -6.68 3.04 -0.98
C PHE A 96 -7.07 3.38 -2.43
N SER A 97 -6.20 3.06 -3.39
CA SER A 97 -6.49 3.30 -4.81
C SER A 97 -7.57 2.36 -5.35
N LEU A 98 -7.60 1.13 -4.86
CA LEU A 98 -8.54 0.10 -5.28
C LEU A 98 -9.22 -0.52 -4.04
N PRO A 99 -10.52 -0.87 -4.11
CA PRO A 99 -11.29 -1.27 -2.94
C PRO A 99 -10.78 -2.57 -2.28
N TYR A 100 -10.21 -3.50 -3.04
CA TYR A 100 -9.65 -4.74 -2.51
C TYR A 100 -8.31 -4.53 -1.76
N GLN A 101 -7.64 -3.39 -1.95
CA GLN A 101 -6.28 -3.20 -1.44
C GLN A 101 -6.23 -3.17 0.09
N LYS A 102 -7.30 -2.74 0.78
CA LYS A 102 -7.34 -2.82 2.24
C LYS A 102 -7.16 -4.28 2.71
N THR A 103 -7.89 -5.21 2.10
CA THR A 103 -7.76 -6.64 2.41
C THR A 103 -6.41 -7.18 1.97
N LEU A 104 -5.94 -6.83 0.76
CA LEU A 104 -4.62 -7.21 0.26
C LEU A 104 -3.53 -6.89 1.28
N TYR A 105 -3.47 -5.65 1.77
CA TYR A 105 -2.44 -5.23 2.70
C TYR A 105 -2.60 -5.85 4.08
N MET A 106 -3.83 -5.95 4.61
CA MET A 106 -4.09 -6.60 5.90
C MET A 106 -3.62 -8.05 5.89
N LYS A 107 -4.07 -8.81 4.89
CA LYS A 107 -3.76 -10.24 4.76
C LYS A 107 -2.31 -10.50 4.37
N THR A 108 -1.66 -9.56 3.67
CA THR A 108 -0.21 -9.63 3.45
C THR A 108 0.55 -9.53 4.77
N PHE A 109 0.19 -8.61 5.67
CA PHE A 109 0.84 -8.52 6.98
C PHE A 109 0.57 -9.76 7.85
N GLU A 110 -0.66 -10.28 7.87
CA GLU A 110 -0.99 -11.53 8.55
C GLU A 110 -0.18 -12.71 7.98
N GLY A 111 -0.15 -12.84 6.65
CA GLY A 111 0.56 -13.90 5.95
C GLY A 111 2.07 -13.88 6.23
N LEU A 112 2.70 -12.70 6.15
CA LEU A 112 4.12 -12.53 6.49
C LEU A 112 4.40 -12.82 7.97
N SER A 113 3.46 -12.52 8.88
CA SER A 113 3.57 -12.87 10.30
C SER A 113 3.50 -14.39 10.52
N PHE A 114 2.66 -15.11 9.78
CA PHE A 114 2.64 -16.57 9.81
C PHE A 114 3.90 -17.18 9.19
N GLU A 115 4.39 -16.61 8.09
CA GLU A 115 5.64 -17.01 7.43
C GLU A 115 6.85 -16.89 8.36
N GLN A 116 6.96 -15.82 9.15
CA GLN A 116 8.01 -15.67 10.16
C GLN A 116 8.01 -16.73 11.25
N ARG A 117 6.89 -17.44 11.42
CA ARG A 117 6.70 -18.51 12.40
C ARG A 117 6.64 -19.89 11.72
N ASP A 118 7.04 -19.96 10.45
CA ASP A 118 7.01 -21.15 9.60
C ASP A 118 5.61 -21.79 9.46
N ASP A 119 4.53 -21.03 9.71
CA ASP A 119 3.15 -21.49 9.55
C ASP A 119 2.65 -21.24 8.12
N TYR A 120 3.21 -22.00 7.18
CA TYR A 120 2.91 -21.86 5.76
C TYR A 120 1.45 -22.19 5.42
N THR A 121 0.78 -23.04 6.21
CA THR A 121 -0.65 -23.32 6.02
C THR A 121 -1.51 -22.07 6.25
N LYS A 122 -1.27 -21.33 7.34
CA LYS A 122 -2.01 -20.09 7.59
C LYS A 122 -1.56 -18.96 6.67
N ARG A 123 -0.28 -18.89 6.33
CA ARG A 123 0.23 -17.96 5.31
C ARG A 123 -0.54 -18.12 4.00
N ASP A 124 -0.67 -19.35 3.49
CA ASP A 124 -1.34 -19.62 2.23
C ASP A 124 -2.83 -19.32 2.29
N ALA A 125 -3.48 -19.56 3.44
CA ALA A 125 -4.86 -19.16 3.67
C ALA A 125 -5.05 -17.63 3.52
N CYS A 126 -4.14 -16.81 4.09
CA CYS A 126 -4.18 -15.37 3.92
C CYS A 126 -4.08 -14.94 2.45
N TYR A 127 -3.13 -15.50 1.68
CA TYR A 127 -2.96 -15.14 0.27
C TYR A 127 -4.12 -15.62 -0.61
N LYS A 128 -4.77 -16.75 -0.28
CA LYS A 128 -6.00 -17.20 -0.95
C LYS A 128 -7.18 -16.26 -0.69
N GLU A 129 -7.31 -15.69 0.51
CA GLU A 129 -8.32 -14.66 0.78
C GLU A 129 -8.10 -13.40 -0.08
N ILE A 130 -6.84 -12.98 -0.28
CA ILE A 130 -6.51 -11.87 -1.17
C ILE A 130 -6.92 -12.18 -2.61
N VAL A 131 -6.56 -13.36 -3.12
CA VAL A 131 -6.93 -13.82 -4.47
C VAL A 131 -8.44 -13.73 -4.68
N ALA A 132 -9.24 -14.23 -3.73
CA ALA A 132 -10.69 -14.18 -3.82
C ALA A 132 -11.27 -12.76 -3.90
N GLU A 133 -10.69 -11.79 -3.17
CA GLU A 133 -11.11 -10.38 -3.24
C GLU A 133 -10.73 -9.73 -4.57
N ILE A 134 -9.54 -10.03 -5.10
CA ILE A 134 -9.10 -9.51 -6.40
C ILE A 134 -9.95 -10.11 -7.52
N GLU A 135 -10.22 -11.41 -7.51
CA GLU A 135 -11.10 -12.07 -8.48
C GLU A 135 -12.51 -11.48 -8.45
N ARG A 136 -13.06 -11.20 -7.26
CA ARG A 136 -14.36 -10.51 -7.12
C ARG A 136 -14.34 -9.13 -7.76
N TYR A 137 -13.27 -8.36 -7.59
CA TYR A 137 -13.10 -7.05 -8.23
C TYR A 137 -12.96 -7.16 -9.76
N LEU A 138 -12.20 -8.14 -10.24
CA LEU A 138 -11.99 -8.37 -11.68
C LEU A 138 -13.25 -8.85 -12.41
N ASN A 139 -14.22 -9.46 -11.71
CA ASN A 139 -15.51 -9.79 -12.29
C ASN A 139 -16.28 -8.56 -12.80
N THR A 140 -16.09 -7.39 -12.16
CA THR A 140 -16.71 -6.12 -12.58
C THR A 140 -15.73 -5.19 -13.29
N ASN A 141 -14.42 -5.41 -13.14
CA ASN A 141 -13.36 -4.61 -13.76
C ASN A 141 -12.36 -5.51 -14.54
N PRO A 142 -12.79 -6.24 -15.57
CA PRO A 142 -12.02 -7.33 -16.16
C PRO A 142 -10.75 -6.90 -16.89
N LEU A 143 -10.57 -5.60 -17.18
CA LEU A 143 -9.41 -5.07 -17.90
C LEU A 143 -8.45 -4.28 -17.00
N ASP A 144 -8.68 -4.25 -15.69
CA ASP A 144 -7.81 -3.54 -14.75
C ASP A 144 -6.44 -4.27 -14.63
N LYS A 145 -5.43 -3.70 -15.28
CA LYS A 145 -4.07 -4.25 -15.32
C LYS A 145 -3.41 -4.33 -13.95
N ASN A 146 -3.69 -3.38 -13.06
CA ASN A 146 -3.11 -3.38 -11.72
C ASN A 146 -3.68 -4.53 -10.92
N ALA A 147 -5.00 -4.73 -10.97
CA ALA A 147 -5.64 -5.87 -10.32
C ALA A 147 -5.21 -7.22 -10.91
N ILE A 148 -5.01 -7.32 -12.23
CA ILE A 148 -4.48 -8.55 -12.84
C ILE A 148 -3.04 -8.82 -12.37
N ALA A 149 -2.18 -7.79 -12.29
CA ALA A 149 -0.82 -7.94 -11.79
C ALA A 149 -0.82 -8.36 -10.30
N ASP A 150 -1.59 -7.68 -9.45
CA ASP A 150 -1.74 -8.00 -8.04
C ASP A 150 -2.26 -9.44 -7.83
N LEU A 151 -3.19 -9.91 -8.66
CA LEU A 151 -3.68 -11.29 -8.65
C LEU A 151 -2.52 -12.29 -8.79
N PHE A 152 -1.75 -12.17 -9.86
CA PHE A 152 -0.72 -13.15 -10.18
C PHE A 152 0.51 -13.03 -9.28
N TYR A 153 0.88 -11.83 -8.82
CA TYR A 153 1.91 -11.66 -7.80
C TYR A 153 1.51 -12.25 -6.45
N THR A 154 0.21 -12.21 -6.10
CA THR A 154 -0.31 -12.85 -4.90
C THR A 154 -0.29 -14.38 -5.02
N LYS A 155 -0.68 -14.93 -6.18
CA LYS A 155 -0.65 -16.39 -6.41
C LYS A 155 0.76 -16.98 -6.28
N LEU A 156 1.79 -16.25 -6.73
CA LEU A 156 3.19 -16.67 -6.55
C LEU A 156 3.64 -16.84 -5.09
N LYS A 157 2.85 -16.37 -4.11
CA LYS A 157 3.16 -16.58 -2.69
C LYS A 157 2.88 -18.00 -2.21
N TYR A 158 2.05 -18.76 -2.92
CA TYR A 158 1.67 -20.11 -2.51
C TYR A 158 1.54 -21.11 -3.67
N GLU A 159 1.65 -20.68 -4.92
CA GLU A 159 1.63 -21.52 -6.12
C GLU A 159 3.00 -21.57 -6.80
N GLU A 160 3.28 -22.67 -7.50
CA GLU A 160 4.47 -22.77 -8.32
C GLU A 160 4.43 -21.77 -9.49
N LYS A 161 5.57 -21.15 -9.79
CA LYS A 161 5.73 -20.21 -10.92
C LYS A 161 5.15 -20.74 -12.23
N LYS A 162 5.38 -22.02 -12.54
CA LYS A 162 4.86 -22.67 -13.76
C LYS A 162 3.33 -22.68 -13.81
N VAL A 163 2.66 -22.91 -12.68
CA VAL A 163 1.19 -22.89 -12.59
C VAL A 163 0.67 -21.49 -12.88
N VAL A 164 1.26 -20.47 -12.23
CA VAL A 164 0.90 -19.06 -12.43
C VAL A 164 1.08 -18.63 -13.90
N ILE A 165 2.20 -18.99 -14.53
CA ILE A 165 2.45 -18.66 -15.95
C ILE A 165 1.40 -19.33 -16.87
N ASN A 166 0.99 -20.56 -16.59
CA ASN A 166 -0.05 -21.23 -17.37
C ASN A 166 -1.41 -20.54 -17.23
N GLU A 167 -1.77 -20.08 -16.04
CA GLU A 167 -3.00 -19.31 -15.84
C GLU A 167 -2.97 -17.95 -16.54
N ILE A 168 -1.81 -17.28 -16.56
CA ILE A 168 -1.63 -16.04 -17.32
C ILE A 168 -1.88 -16.29 -18.81
N ASN A 169 -1.31 -17.36 -19.37
CA ASN A 169 -1.53 -17.72 -20.78
C ASN A 169 -3.01 -18.02 -21.06
N LEU A 170 -3.71 -18.69 -20.15
CA LEU A 170 -5.14 -18.96 -20.28
C LEU A 170 -5.93 -17.64 -20.28
N MET A 171 -5.67 -16.74 -19.33
CA MET A 171 -6.34 -15.44 -19.27
C MET A 171 -6.07 -14.59 -20.52
N GLN A 172 -4.82 -14.57 -21.01
CA GLN A 172 -4.43 -13.89 -22.25
C GLN A 172 -5.20 -14.43 -23.47
N SER A 173 -5.42 -15.75 -23.54
CA SER A 173 -6.18 -16.35 -24.64
C SER A 173 -7.66 -15.94 -24.66
N GLN A 174 -8.24 -15.70 -23.48
CA GLN A 174 -9.63 -15.29 -23.32
C GLN A 174 -9.81 -13.78 -23.55
N LYS A 175 -8.82 -12.98 -23.13
CA LYS A 175 -8.82 -11.52 -23.27
C LYS A 175 -8.02 -11.14 -24.51
N LYS A 176 -8.70 -11.07 -25.68
CA LYS A 176 -8.10 -10.83 -27.01
C LYS A 176 -7.29 -9.52 -27.17
N ASN A 177 -7.20 -8.67 -26.15
CA ASN A 177 -6.45 -7.42 -26.18
C ASN A 177 -5.37 -7.43 -25.10
N ASP A 178 -4.27 -6.72 -25.36
CA ASP A 178 -3.16 -6.45 -24.43
C ASP A 178 -2.04 -7.52 -24.32
N LYS A 179 -1.65 -8.08 -25.47
CA LYS A 179 -0.50 -9.00 -25.56
C LYS A 179 0.75 -8.45 -24.86
N GLU A 180 1.07 -7.18 -25.08
CA GLU A 180 2.24 -6.53 -24.49
C GLU A 180 2.23 -6.55 -22.96
N PHE A 181 1.09 -6.23 -22.33
CA PHE A 181 0.95 -6.31 -20.88
C PHE A 181 1.20 -7.73 -20.35
N PHE A 182 0.58 -8.74 -20.99
CA PHE A 182 0.74 -10.12 -20.54
C PHE A 182 2.16 -10.66 -20.76
N GLU A 183 2.85 -10.28 -21.84
CA GLU A 183 4.27 -10.62 -22.02
C GLU A 183 5.13 -9.97 -20.94
N ALA A 184 4.97 -8.66 -20.69
CA ALA A 184 5.72 -7.96 -19.64
C ALA A 184 5.47 -8.55 -18.24
N LEU A 185 4.23 -8.96 -17.94
CA LEU A 185 3.90 -9.63 -16.69
C LEU A 185 4.63 -10.98 -16.56
N LYS A 186 4.62 -11.80 -17.60
CA LYS A 186 5.33 -13.10 -17.62
C LYS A 186 6.84 -12.91 -17.49
N GLU A 187 7.42 -11.94 -18.19
CA GLU A 187 8.85 -11.60 -18.09
C GLU A 187 9.22 -11.20 -16.66
N THR A 188 8.41 -10.34 -16.04
CA THR A 188 8.64 -9.91 -14.66
C THR A 188 8.59 -11.09 -13.68
N ILE A 189 7.60 -11.98 -13.82
CA ILE A 189 7.47 -13.18 -12.98
C ILE A 189 8.64 -14.16 -13.19
N ASN A 190 9.10 -14.32 -14.43
CA ASN A 190 10.24 -15.17 -14.72
C ASN A 190 11.54 -14.65 -14.09
N ALA A 191 11.69 -13.33 -13.99
CA ALA A 191 12.84 -12.66 -13.37
C ALA A 191 12.83 -12.65 -11.83
N MET A 192 11.71 -13.02 -11.18
CA MET A 192 11.68 -13.19 -9.73
C MET A 192 12.41 -14.47 -9.32
N GLU A 193 13.31 -14.40 -8.34
CA GLU A 193 14.02 -15.55 -7.78
C GLU A 193 13.08 -16.47 -6.97
#